data_AF-A0A2V5TC58-F1
#
_entry.id   AF-A0A2V5TC58-F1
#
_cell.length_a   1.000
_cell.length_b   1.000
_cell.length_c   1.000
_cell.angle_alpha   90.00
_cell.angle_beta   90.00
_cell.angle_gamma   90.00
#
_symmetry.space_group_name_H-M   'P 1'
#
loop_
_entity.id
_entity.type
_entity.pdbx_description
1 polymer ?
#
loop_
_entity_poly.entity_id
_entity_poly.type
_entity_poly.pdbx_seq_one_letter_code
_entity_poly.pdbx_strand_id
1 'polypeptide(L)'
;MKNCSLAIFLTSILAPLLAFGQPTPQSIANAELPSLLTIYKDIHSHPELSTKEQRSSAIVAKELRAAGCEVTENFGHYDNPDWKCYGVVGVMKNGDGPT
;
A
#
# COMPACT_ATOMS: atom_id res chain seq x y z
N MET A 1 -11.33 56.49 -18.34
CA MET A 1 -10.32 55.47 -18.65
C MET A 1 -10.46 54.32 -17.67
N LYS A 2 -10.92 53.17 -18.20
CA LYS A 2 -10.58 51.78 -17.82
C LYS A 2 -10.81 51.33 -16.37
N ASN A 3 -12.02 50.79 -16.21
CA ASN A 3 -12.51 49.89 -15.18
C ASN A 3 -11.60 48.64 -15.10
N CYS A 4 -10.82 48.46 -14.03
CA CYS A 4 -9.87 47.35 -13.94
C CYS A 4 -9.82 46.62 -12.57
N SER A 5 -10.71 46.95 -11.62
CA SER A 5 -10.58 46.45 -10.23
C SER A 5 -11.64 45.42 -9.77
N LEU A 6 -12.56 44.99 -10.64
CA LEU A 6 -13.70 44.15 -10.21
C LEU A 6 -13.55 42.64 -10.52
N ALA A 7 -12.53 42.23 -11.27
CA ALA A 7 -12.39 40.83 -11.71
C ALA A 7 -11.63 39.92 -10.72
N ILE A 8 -11.00 40.46 -9.68
CA ILE A 8 -10.12 39.67 -8.78
C ILE A 8 -10.88 39.10 -7.57
N PHE A 9 -12.06 39.63 -7.22
CA PHE A 9 -12.81 39.16 -6.05
C PHE A 9 -13.71 37.95 -6.32
N LEU A 10 -14.03 37.61 -7.58
CA LEU A 10 -15.03 36.57 -7.88
C LEU A 10 -14.45 35.14 -7.95
N THR A 11 -13.13 34.97 -8.03
CA THR A 11 -12.50 33.64 -8.11
C THR A 11 -12.24 32.98 -6.74
N SER A 12 -12.31 33.73 -5.64
CA SER A 12 -11.96 33.20 -4.31
C SER A 12 -13.08 32.41 -3.60
N ILE A 13 -14.31 32.41 -4.13
CA ILE A 13 -15.46 31.78 -3.45
C ILE A 13 -15.67 30.31 -3.88
N LEU A 14 -15.05 29.84 -4.97
CA LEU A 14 -15.27 28.47 -5.47
C LEU A 14 -14.32 27.40 -4.88
N ALA A 15 -13.38 27.80 -4.03
CA ALA A 15 -12.33 26.90 -3.53
C ALA A 15 -12.72 25.87 -2.43
N PRO A 16 -13.79 26.00 -1.61
CA PRO A 16 -13.98 25.04 -0.51
C PRO A 16 -14.70 23.74 -0.91
N LEU A 17 -15.13 23.58 -2.16
CA LEU A 17 -15.90 22.40 -2.60
C LEU A 17 -15.06 21.12 -2.75
N LEU A 18 -13.72 21.21 -2.83
CA LEU A 18 -12.86 20.03 -3.05
C LEU A 18 -12.44 19.31 -1.77
N ALA A 19 -12.68 19.88 -0.57
CA ALA A 19 -12.23 19.29 0.69
C ALA A 19 -13.16 18.18 1.25
N PHE A 20 -14.37 18.02 0.72
CA PHE A 20 -15.38 17.09 1.24
C PHE A 20 -15.36 15.68 0.61
N GLY A 21 -14.39 15.38 -0.27
CA GLY A 21 -14.34 14.14 -1.05
C GLY A 21 -13.22 13.17 -0.71
N GLN A 22 -12.42 13.41 0.33
CA GLN A 22 -11.34 12.48 0.68
C GLN A 22 -11.92 11.18 1.25
N PRO A 23 -11.50 10.00 0.76
CA PRO A 23 -11.92 8.73 1.33
C PRO A 23 -11.55 8.70 2.81
N THR A 24 -12.52 8.34 3.66
CA THR A 24 -12.23 8.03 5.06
C THR A 24 -11.45 6.71 5.14
N PRO A 25 -10.63 6.49 6.18
CA PRO A 25 -9.98 5.20 6.40
C PRO A 25 -10.97 4.03 6.38
N GLN A 26 -12.18 4.22 6.92
CA GLN A 26 -13.24 3.21 6.88
C GLN A 26 -13.71 2.91 5.45
N SER A 27 -13.89 3.94 4.61
CA SER A 27 -14.30 3.74 3.22
C SER A 27 -13.23 3.03 2.39
N ILE A 28 -11.95 3.33 2.63
CA ILE A 28 -10.83 2.63 1.99
C ILE A 28 -10.80 1.17 2.45
N ALA A 29 -10.86 0.92 3.77
CA ALA A 29 -10.86 -0.42 4.32
C ALA A 29 -12.02 -1.28 3.79
N ASN A 30 -13.22 -0.70 3.68
CA ASN A 30 -14.38 -1.37 3.10
C ASN A 30 -14.18 -1.71 1.61
N ALA A 31 -13.51 -0.84 0.86
CA ALA A 31 -13.21 -1.07 -0.56
C ALA A 31 -12.16 -2.18 -0.76
N GLU A 32 -11.17 -2.28 0.12
CA GLU A 32 -10.11 -3.30 0.06
C GLU A 32 -10.50 -4.65 0.68
N LEU A 33 -11.52 -4.69 1.54
CA LEU A 33 -11.91 -5.91 2.25
C LEU A 33 -12.11 -7.14 1.33
N PRO A 34 -12.77 -7.06 0.15
CA PRO A 34 -12.99 -8.22 -0.70
C PRO A 34 -11.70 -8.86 -1.24
N SER A 35 -10.71 -8.05 -1.63
CA SER A 35 -9.43 -8.54 -2.13
C SER A 35 -8.61 -9.16 -0.99
N LEU A 36 -8.54 -8.48 0.16
CA LEU A 36 -7.85 -8.96 1.35
C LEU A 36 -8.46 -10.27 1.87
N LEU A 37 -9.78 -10.40 1.87
CA LEU A 37 -10.45 -11.64 2.29
C LEU A 37 -10.13 -12.81 1.36
N THR A 38 -9.91 -12.54 0.08
CA THR A 38 -9.49 -13.56 -0.89
C THR A 38 -8.08 -14.05 -0.57
N ILE A 39 -7.13 -13.14 -0.33
CA ILE A 39 -5.75 -13.47 0.07
C ILE A 39 -5.75 -14.23 1.40
N TYR A 40 -6.52 -13.77 2.39
CA TYR A 40 -6.66 -14.45 3.68
C TYR A 40 -7.12 -15.90 3.52
N LYS A 41 -8.23 -16.12 2.80
CA LYS A 41 -8.79 -17.47 2.60
C LYS A 41 -7.80 -18.38 1.89
N ASP A 42 -7.11 -17.84 0.89
CA ASP A 42 -6.13 -18.58 0.10
C ASP A 42 -4.93 -19.04 0.94
N ILE A 43 -4.32 -18.14 1.73
CA ILE A 43 -3.21 -18.52 2.62
C ILE A 43 -3.71 -19.49 3.70
N HIS A 44 -4.90 -19.27 4.23
CA HIS A 44 -5.48 -20.13 5.26
C HIS A 44 -5.78 -21.55 4.75
N SER A 45 -6.18 -21.71 3.49
CA SER A 45 -6.44 -23.03 2.90
C SER A 45 -5.17 -23.74 2.42
N HIS A 46 -4.02 -23.05 2.36
CA HIS A 46 -2.75 -23.60 1.89
C HIS A 46 -1.62 -23.33 2.91
N PRO A 47 -1.70 -23.89 4.13
CA PRO A 47 -0.66 -23.67 5.13
C PRO A 47 0.66 -24.30 4.70
N GLU A 48 1.74 -23.54 4.84
CA GLU A 48 3.12 -24.01 4.65
C GLU A 48 3.83 -24.16 6.00
N LEU A 49 4.81 -25.07 6.06
CA LEU A 49 5.63 -25.25 7.25
C LEU A 49 6.65 -24.12 7.40
N SER A 50 7.13 -23.94 8.62
CA SER A 50 8.27 -23.07 8.89
C SER A 50 9.45 -23.39 7.96
N THR A 51 10.08 -22.34 7.42
CA THR A 51 11.21 -22.39 6.47
C THR A 51 10.88 -22.95 5.08
N LYS A 52 9.60 -23.18 4.77
CA LYS A 52 9.12 -23.73 3.50
C LYS A 52 7.98 -22.91 2.89
N GLU A 53 7.86 -21.64 3.26
CA GLU A 53 6.75 -20.74 2.92
C GLU A 53 6.88 -20.12 1.52
N GLN A 54 7.31 -20.91 0.53
CA GLN A 54 7.65 -20.42 -0.82
C GLN A 54 6.46 -19.75 -1.51
N ARG A 55 5.26 -20.34 -1.40
CA ARG A 55 4.05 -19.83 -2.03
C ARG A 55 3.56 -18.58 -1.30
N SER A 56 3.51 -18.65 0.02
CA SER A 56 3.02 -17.56 0.87
C SER A 56 3.91 -16.32 0.73
N SER A 57 5.23 -16.48 0.72
CA SER A 57 6.17 -15.38 0.50
C SER A 57 6.00 -14.74 -0.88
N ALA A 58 5.79 -15.56 -1.92
CA ALA A 58 5.57 -15.06 -3.27
C ALA A 58 4.27 -14.25 -3.40
N ILE A 59 3.20 -14.67 -2.71
CA ILE A 59 1.94 -13.91 -2.63
C ILE A 59 2.20 -12.56 -1.96
N VAL A 60 2.82 -12.54 -0.79
CA VAL A 60 3.11 -11.29 -0.06
C VAL A 60 3.96 -10.34 -0.90
N ALA A 61 5.02 -10.84 -1.54
CA ALA A 61 5.87 -10.04 -2.40
C ALA A 61 5.12 -9.46 -3.60
N LYS A 62 4.23 -10.24 -4.23
CA LYS A 62 3.38 -9.78 -5.32
C LYS A 62 2.44 -8.66 -4.88
N GLU A 63 1.74 -8.84 -3.76
CA GLU A 63 0.75 -7.86 -3.28
C GLU A 63 1.42 -6.57 -2.78
N LEU A 64 2.59 -6.66 -2.12
CA LEU A 64 3.37 -5.46 -1.75
C LEU A 64 3.82 -4.66 -2.97
N ARG A 65 4.26 -5.33 -4.05
CA ARG A 65 4.59 -4.64 -5.31
C ARG A 65 3.36 -3.98 -5.92
N ALA A 66 2.21 -4.66 -5.91
CA ALA A 66 0.96 -4.10 -6.40
C ALA A 66 0.53 -2.86 -5.60
N ALA A 67 0.83 -2.83 -4.30
CA ALA A 67 0.62 -1.66 -3.44
C ALA A 67 1.65 -0.52 -3.65
N GLY A 68 2.63 -0.69 -4.54
CA GLY A 68 3.64 0.33 -4.84
C GLY A 68 4.89 0.31 -3.96
N CYS A 69 5.10 -0.76 -3.20
CA CYS A 69 6.33 -0.93 -2.41
C CYS A 69 7.51 -1.35 -3.30
N GLU A 70 8.70 -0.89 -2.94
CA GLU A 70 9.96 -1.54 -3.32
C GLU A 70 10.12 -2.81 -2.47
N VAL A 71 10.26 -3.97 -3.12
CA VAL A 71 10.19 -5.27 -2.44
C VAL A 71 11.50 -6.05 -2.57
N THR A 72 12.05 -6.44 -1.42
CA THR A 72 13.15 -7.39 -1.29
C THR A 72 12.61 -8.75 -0.83
N GLU A 73 12.88 -9.78 -1.62
CA GLU A 73 12.52 -11.17 -1.31
C GLU A 73 13.70 -11.95 -0.75
N ASN A 74 13.41 -13.06 -0.08
CA ASN A 74 14.40 -13.94 0.55
C ASN A 74 15.28 -13.21 1.58
N PHE A 75 14.68 -12.25 2.27
CA PHE A 75 15.35 -11.48 3.31
C PHE A 75 15.47 -12.32 4.59
N GLY A 76 16.64 -12.29 5.20
CA GLY A 76 16.97 -13.05 6.42
C GLY A 76 18.18 -13.95 6.23
N HIS A 77 18.53 -14.68 7.29
CA HIS A 77 19.62 -15.63 7.30
C HIS A 77 19.26 -16.84 8.17
N TYR A 78 19.69 -18.03 7.76
CA TYR A 78 19.68 -19.24 8.57
C TYR A 78 21.10 -19.79 8.65
N ASP A 79 21.44 -20.38 9.80
CA ASP A 79 22.75 -21.01 10.01
C ASP A 79 22.98 -22.22 9.09
N ASN A 80 21.88 -22.85 8.65
CA ASN A 80 21.94 -23.92 7.67
C ASN A 80 22.08 -23.33 6.24
N PRO A 81 23.19 -23.58 5.54
CA PRO A 81 23.45 -23.00 4.22
C PRO A 81 22.54 -23.55 3.11
N ASP A 82 21.91 -24.70 3.32
CA ASP A 82 21.00 -25.31 2.35
C ASP A 82 19.57 -24.75 2.46
N TRP A 83 19.29 -23.95 3.50
CA TRP A 83 17.97 -23.40 3.74
C TRP A 83 17.80 -22.05 3.07
N LYS A 84 16.67 -21.91 2.37
CA LYS A 84 16.26 -20.67 1.75
C LYS A 84 15.41 -19.86 2.73
N CYS A 85 15.76 -18.59 2.92
CA CYS A 85 14.90 -17.65 3.63
C CYS A 85 13.75 -17.22 2.72
N TYR A 86 12.54 -17.19 3.26
CA TYR A 86 11.33 -16.72 2.56
C TYR A 86 10.80 -15.40 3.14
N GLY A 87 11.60 -14.68 3.93
CA GLY A 87 11.25 -13.36 4.43
C GLY A 87 11.10 -12.35 3.30
N VAL A 88 10.17 -11.41 3.47
CA VAL A 88 9.86 -10.35 2.49
C VAL A 88 9.86 -9.01 3.22
N VAL A 89 10.54 -8.02 2.64
CA VAL A 89 10.56 -6.63 3.12
C VAL A 89 9.99 -5.73 2.03
N GLY A 90 9.03 -4.88 2.39
CA GLY A 90 8.47 -3.85 1.51
C GLY A 90 8.76 -2.46 2.05
N VAL A 91 9.29 -1.58 1.21
CA VAL A 91 9.55 -0.16 1.54
C VAL A 91 8.63 0.72 0.70
N MET A 92 7.81 1.54 1.36
CA MET A 92 6.96 2.54 0.72
C MET A 92 7.47 3.94 1.08
N LYS A 93 7.92 4.70 0.07
CA LYS A 93 8.40 6.07 0.27
C LYS A 93 7.20 7.01 0.39
N ASN A 94 7.16 7.82 1.44
CA ASN A 94 6.06 8.76 1.72
C ASN A 94 6.58 10.16 2.08
N GLY A 95 7.43 10.72 1.21
CA GLY A 95 8.06 12.03 1.43
C GLY A 95 9.18 12.02 2.47
N ASP A 96 9.69 13.21 2.79
CA ASP A 96 10.75 13.39 3.78
C ASP A 96 10.22 13.17 5.20
N GLY A 97 10.95 12.39 6.00
CA GLY A 97 10.59 12.12 7.39
C GLY A 97 11.39 10.94 7.96
N PRO A 98 11.22 10.64 9.26
CA PRO A 98 11.77 9.44 9.85
C PRO A 98 11.24 8.17 9.15
N THR A 99 12.08 7.15 9.05
CA THR A 99 11.74 5.78 8.62
C THR A 99 11.86 4.85 9.81
#